data_AF-D5BV00-F1
#
_entry.id   AF-D5BV00-F1
#
_cell.length_a   1.000
_cell.length_b   1.000
_cell.length_c   1.000
_cell.angle_alpha   90.00
_cell.angle_beta   90.00
_cell.angle_gamma   90.00
#
_symmetry.space_group_name_H-M   'P 1'
#
loop_
_entity.id
_entity.type
_entity.pdbx_description
1 polymer ?
#
loop_
_entity_poly.entity_id
_entity_poly.type
_entity_poly.pdbx_seq_one_letter_code
_entity_poly.pdbx_strand_id
1 'polypeptide(L)'
;MRPLAVGVHQELIPFATERGFSKLALRRALGMHMNCTPYLYALAERRGRVSLDGEEVEKPTEEHAEHARQKLKARFEARKQKRANEPPKKSNTAKVTPIQRETPPKRPILSLKRAKGLSKNAV
;
A
#
# COMPACT_ATOMS: atom_id res chain seq x y z
N MET A 1 11.30 2.61 -6.79
CA MET A 1 11.09 3.84 -5.98
C MET A 1 12.19 4.83 -6.32
N ARG A 2 11.93 6.14 -6.28
CA ARG A 2 12.91 7.18 -6.63
C ARG A 2 13.43 7.85 -5.35
N PRO A 3 14.76 7.97 -5.15
CA PRO A 3 15.31 8.65 -3.98
C PRO A 3 15.05 10.15 -4.09
N LEU A 4 14.78 10.81 -2.96
CA LEU A 4 14.41 12.23 -2.96
C LEU A 4 15.64 13.13 -2.80
N ALA A 5 15.55 14.34 -3.34
CA ALA A 5 16.53 15.40 -3.14
C ALA A 5 16.73 15.72 -1.64
N VAL A 6 17.95 16.08 -1.27
CA VAL A 6 18.23 16.60 0.08
C VAL A 6 17.52 17.94 0.22
N GLY A 7 16.86 18.18 1.36
CA GLY A 7 16.18 19.47 1.58
C GLY A 7 14.75 19.56 1.04
N VAL A 8 14.27 18.56 0.28
CA VAL A 8 12.91 18.53 -0.33
C VAL A 8 11.77 18.81 0.67
N HIS A 9 12.00 18.51 1.95
CA HIS A 9 11.04 18.74 3.01
C HIS A 9 10.74 20.22 3.25
N GLN A 10 11.69 21.12 3.00
CA GLN A 10 11.48 22.56 3.19
C GLN A 10 10.54 23.10 2.12
N GLU A 11 10.74 22.67 0.88
CA GLU A 11 9.85 22.99 -0.24
C GLU A 11 8.46 22.36 -0.07
N LEU A 12 8.38 21.17 0.55
CA LEU A 12 7.12 20.46 0.73
C LEU A 12 6.25 21.01 1.89
N ILE A 13 6.83 21.74 2.85
CA ILE A 13 6.11 22.35 3.97
C ILE A 13 5.01 23.34 3.54
N PRO A 14 5.25 24.33 2.66
CA PRO A 14 4.20 25.26 2.23
C PRO A 14 3.03 24.51 1.57
N PHE A 15 3.30 23.65 0.59
CA PHE A 15 2.26 22.84 -0.09
C PHE A 15 1.47 21.94 0.88
N ALA A 16 2.16 21.37 1.87
CA ALA A 16 1.51 20.53 2.88
C ALA A 16 0.60 21.38 3.79
N THR A 17 1.04 22.57 4.17
CA THR A 17 0.29 23.47 5.06
C THR A 17 -0.96 24.01 4.37
N GLU A 18 -0.87 24.39 3.09
CA GLU A 18 -2.01 24.81 2.27
C GLU A 18 -3.09 23.71 2.17
N ARG A 19 -2.67 22.44 2.16
CA ARG A 19 -3.57 21.28 2.12
C ARG A 19 -4.03 20.81 3.51
N GLY A 20 -3.71 21.56 4.57
CA GLY A 20 -4.14 21.27 5.94
C GLY A 20 -3.33 20.19 6.67
N PHE A 21 -2.15 19.80 6.15
CA PHE A 21 -1.26 18.86 6.84
C PHE A 21 -0.35 19.58 7.84
N SER A 22 -0.11 18.95 8.99
CA SER A 22 0.86 19.47 9.96
C SER A 22 2.31 19.19 9.55
N LYS A 23 3.21 20.12 9.87
CA LYS A 23 4.67 19.96 9.66
C LYS A 23 5.25 18.72 10.35
N LEU A 24 4.66 18.28 11.46
CA LEU A 24 5.07 17.06 12.15
C LEU A 24 4.62 15.80 11.39
N ALA A 25 3.39 15.77 10.89
CA ALA A 25 2.90 14.66 10.07
C ALA A 25 3.73 14.50 8.80
N LEU A 26 4.08 15.62 8.15
CA LEU A 26 4.95 15.63 6.98
C LEU A 26 6.33 15.01 7.27
N ARG A 27 6.98 15.44 8.36
CA ARG A 27 8.28 14.88 8.78
C ARG A 27 8.20 13.39 9.07
N ARG A 28 7.13 12.93 9.74
CA ARG A 28 6.90 11.51 10.01
C ARG A 28 6.72 10.71 8.72
N ALA A 29 5.87 11.18 7.81
CA ALA A 29 5.63 10.54 6.52
C ALA A 29 6.92 10.44 5.69
N LEU A 30 7.71 11.50 5.64
CA LEU A 30 8.99 11.51 4.94
C LEU A 30 9.99 10.55 5.58
N GLY A 31 10.06 10.51 6.91
CA GLY A 31 10.87 9.54 7.64
C GLY A 31 10.49 8.09 7.33
N MET A 32 9.19 7.79 7.22
CA MET A 32 8.72 6.46 6.81
C MET A 32 9.10 6.14 5.37
N HIS A 33 8.95 7.10 4.46
CA HIS A 33 9.31 6.98 3.05
C HIS A 33 10.80 6.68 2.89
N MET A 34 11.68 7.44 3.53
CA MET A 34 13.13 7.28 3.41
C MET A 34 13.69 6.04 4.13
N ASN A 35 12.97 5.51 5.12
CA ASN A 35 13.39 4.29 5.82
C ASN A 35 12.77 3.00 5.25
N CYS A 36 11.98 3.08 4.18
CA CYS A 36 11.43 1.90 3.55
C CYS A 36 12.52 1.10 2.80
N THR A 37 12.39 -0.23 2.76
CA THR A 37 13.34 -1.11 2.08
C THR A 37 13.59 -0.73 0.61
N PRO A 38 12.57 -0.46 -0.23
CA PRO A 38 12.81 -0.13 -1.63
C PRO A 38 13.51 1.24 -1.81
N TYR A 39 13.37 2.17 -0.86
CA TYR A 39 14.14 3.41 -0.87
C TYR A 39 15.62 3.15 -0.59
N LEU A 40 15.93 2.33 0.43
CA LEU A 40 17.32 1.96 0.76
C LEU A 40 18.00 1.23 -0.41
N TYR A 41 17.28 0.39 -1.15
CA TYR A 41 17.81 -0.25 -2.36
C TYR A 41 18.12 0.77 -3.45
N ALA A 42 17.18 1.68 -3.75
CA ALA A 42 17.40 2.73 -4.75
C ALA A 42 18.59 3.65 -4.38
N LEU A 43 18.80 3.89 -3.08
CA LEU A 43 19.93 4.65 -2.55
C LEU A 43 21.26 3.88 -2.68
N ALA A 44 21.25 2.57 -2.41
CA ALA A 44 22.40 1.69 -2.55
C ALA A 44 22.84 1.48 -4.01
N GLU A 45 21.90 1.55 -4.96
CA GLU A 45 22.11 1.55 -6.41
C GLU A 45 22.62 2.90 -6.96
N ARG A 46 22.73 3.93 -6.10
CA ARG A 46 23.14 5.30 -6.47
C ARG A 46 22.31 5.90 -7.61
N ARG A 47 21.00 5.61 -7.65
CA ARG A 47 20.07 6.25 -8.58
C ARG A 47 20.04 7.77 -8.35
N GLY A 48 19.86 8.55 -9.42
CA GLY A 48 19.71 10.01 -9.34
C GLY A 48 18.60 10.40 -8.36
N ARG A 49 18.86 11.42 -7.54
CA ARG A 49 17.85 11.95 -6.63
C ARG A 49 16.86 12.79 -7.42
N VAL A 50 15.61 12.84 -6.99
CA VAL A 50 14.56 13.56 -7.73
C VAL A 50 14.02 14.71 -6.88
N SER A 51 13.96 15.90 -7.48
CA SER A 51 13.31 17.08 -6.91
C SER A 51 11.78 16.98 -6.98
N LEU A 52 11.05 17.93 -6.37
CA LEU A 52 9.60 18.01 -6.49
C LEU A 52 9.13 18.25 -7.93
N ASP A 53 9.93 18.97 -8.71
CA ASP A 53 9.65 19.26 -10.13
C ASP A 53 9.91 18.06 -11.05
N GLY A 54 10.46 16.98 -10.51
CA GLY A 54 10.78 15.77 -11.28
C GLY A 54 12.18 15.75 -11.91
N GLU A 55 12.93 16.83 -11.75
CA GLU A 55 14.31 16.93 -12.22
C GLU A 55 15.27 15.99 -11.48
N GLU A 56 16.17 15.36 -12.24
CA GLU A 56 17.24 14.52 -11.68
C GLU A 56 18.35 15.42 -11.11
N VAL A 57 18.47 15.38 -9.80
CA VAL A 57 19.51 16.02 -9.01
C VAL A 57 20.67 15.03 -8.82
N GLU A 58 21.77 15.55 -8.29
CA GLU A 58 23.01 14.83 -8.02
C GLU A 58 22.82 13.44 -7.37
N LYS A 59 23.63 12.50 -7.84
CA LYS A 59 23.64 11.13 -7.35
C LYS A 59 24.07 11.10 -5.88
N PRO A 60 23.49 10.21 -5.05
CA PRO A 60 23.92 10.02 -3.66
C PRO A 60 25.42 9.73 -3.58
N THR A 61 26.16 10.38 -2.68
CA THR A 61 27.59 10.08 -2.43
C THR A 61 27.77 8.60 -2.03
N GLU A 62 28.99 8.09 -2.20
CA GLU A 62 29.31 6.69 -1.91
C GLU A 62 29.05 6.32 -0.44
N GLU A 63 29.38 7.21 0.49
CA GLU A 63 29.10 7.06 1.93
C GLU A 63 27.60 6.81 2.21
N HIS A 64 26.70 7.54 1.54
CA HIS A 64 25.27 7.36 1.69
C HIS A 64 24.80 5.99 1.14
N ALA A 65 25.41 5.53 0.06
CA ALA A 65 25.11 4.23 -0.53
C ALA A 65 25.61 3.08 0.37
N GLU A 66 26.80 3.21 0.95
CA GLU A 66 27.34 2.24 1.91
C GLU A 66 26.48 2.14 3.16
N HIS A 67 26.10 3.27 3.74
CA HIS A 67 25.20 3.30 4.89
C HIS A 67 23.83 2.66 4.59
N ALA A 68 23.31 2.86 3.37
CA ALA A 68 22.09 2.19 2.92
C ALA A 68 22.26 0.66 2.86
N ARG A 69 23.39 0.18 2.34
CA ARG A 69 23.73 -1.26 2.29
C ARG A 69 23.85 -1.85 3.69
N GLN A 70 24.50 -1.15 4.62
CA GLN A 70 24.61 -1.57 6.02
C GLN A 70 23.23 -1.68 6.68
N LYS A 71 22.36 -0.68 6.49
CA LYS A 71 20.98 -0.71 6.99
C LYS A 71 20.17 -1.88 6.43
N LEU A 72 20.33 -2.20 5.16
CA LEU A 72 19.67 -3.36 4.55
C LEU A 72 20.12 -4.67 5.20
N LYS A 73 21.43 -4.88 5.38
CA LYS A 73 21.98 -6.07 6.06
C LYS A 73 21.42 -6.23 7.47
N ALA A 74 21.51 -5.19 8.28
CA ALA A 74 20.98 -5.19 9.65
C ALA A 74 19.47 -5.49 9.69
N ARG A 75 18.70 -4.98 8.72
CA ARG A 75 17.25 -5.24 8.63
C ARG A 75 16.94 -6.69 8.26
N PHE A 76 17.73 -7.30 7.38
CA PHE A 76 17.57 -8.72 7.02
C PHE A 76 17.95 -9.64 8.18
N GLU A 77 19.03 -9.33 8.89
CA GLU A 77 19.45 -10.06 10.10
C GLU A 77 18.39 -9.97 11.20
N ALA A 78 17.89 -8.77 11.49
CA ALA A 78 16.82 -8.58 12.48
C ALA A 78 15.54 -9.33 12.09
N ARG A 79 15.19 -9.38 10.79
CA ARG A 79 14.04 -10.18 10.30
C ARG A 79 14.29 -11.68 10.44
N LYS A 80 15.50 -12.16 10.17
CA LYS A 80 15.89 -13.57 10.33
C LYS A 80 15.80 -13.99 11.80
N GLN A 81 16.34 -13.19 12.71
CA GLN A 81 16.26 -13.43 14.16
C GLN A 81 14.81 -13.44 14.66
N LYS A 82 13.98 -12.48 14.23
CA LYS A 82 12.55 -12.45 14.59
C LYS A 82 11.81 -13.70 14.12
N ARG A 83 12.07 -14.18 12.90
CA ARG A 83 11.47 -15.42 12.38
C ARG A 83 11.96 -16.67 13.10
N ALA A 84 13.21 -16.68 13.56
CA ALA A 84 13.76 -17.80 14.32
C ALA A 84 13.16 -17.91 15.74
N ASN A 85 12.81 -16.77 16.35
CA ASN A 85 12.24 -16.71 17.70
C ASN A 85 10.71 -16.69 17.73
N GLU A 86 10.04 -16.65 16.58
CA GLU A 86 8.57 -16.66 16.54
C GLU A 86 8.09 -18.12 16.62
N PRO A 87 7.31 -18.51 17.65
CA PRO A 87 6.69 -19.83 17.69
C PRO A 87 5.79 -19.97 16.45
N PRO A 88 5.59 -21.20 15.91
CA PRO A 88 4.75 -21.39 14.74
C PRO A 88 3.36 -20.84 15.02
N LYS A 89 3.10 -19.62 14.54
CA LYS A 89 1.75 -19.06 14.52
C LYS A 89 0.98 -19.99 13.62
N LYS A 90 0.18 -20.87 14.24
CA LYS A 90 -0.95 -21.53 13.58
C LYS A 90 -1.64 -20.39 12.86
N SER A 91 -1.53 -20.38 11.53
CA SER A 91 -2.28 -19.44 10.72
C SER A 91 -3.73 -19.82 10.98
N ASN A 92 -4.34 -19.16 11.96
CA ASN A 92 -5.73 -18.82 11.85
C ASN A 92 -5.78 -17.97 10.59
N THR A 93 -5.93 -18.65 9.46
CA THR A 93 -6.80 -18.20 8.39
C THR A 93 -8.12 -17.88 9.07
N ALA A 94 -8.16 -16.71 9.72
CA ALA A 94 -9.37 -15.95 9.85
C ALA A 94 -9.86 -15.92 8.41
N LYS A 95 -10.90 -16.73 8.17
CA LYS A 95 -11.70 -16.68 6.96
C LYS A 95 -11.85 -15.20 6.68
N VAL A 96 -11.14 -14.72 5.66
CA VAL A 96 -11.70 -13.65 4.86
C VAL A 96 -12.96 -14.30 4.34
N THR A 97 -14.06 -14.14 5.08
CA THR A 97 -15.38 -14.27 4.51
C THR A 97 -15.27 -13.49 3.22
N PRO A 98 -15.50 -14.10 2.05
CA PRO A 98 -15.63 -13.31 0.85
C PRO A 98 -16.65 -12.24 1.22
N ILE A 99 -16.31 -10.97 1.05
CA ILE A 99 -17.30 -9.91 1.05
C ILE A 99 -18.31 -10.41 0.03
N GLN A 100 -19.45 -10.90 0.53
CA GLN A 100 -20.58 -11.20 -0.31
C GLN A 100 -20.90 -9.85 -0.91
N ARG A 101 -20.49 -9.63 -2.17
CA ARG A 101 -21.17 -8.67 -3.00
C ARG A 101 -22.58 -9.22 -3.03
N GLU A 102 -23.43 -8.70 -2.16
CA GLU A 102 -24.81 -9.13 -2.12
C GLU A 102 -25.36 -8.88 -3.52
N THR A 103 -25.53 -9.96 -4.26
CA THR A 103 -26.35 -9.93 -5.46
C THR A 103 -27.70 -9.38 -5.00
N PRO A 104 -28.25 -8.35 -5.68
CA PRO A 104 -29.52 -7.76 -5.24
C PRO A 104 -30.55 -8.87 -5.05
N PRO A 105 -31.39 -8.79 -3.99
CA PRO A 105 -32.27 -9.88 -3.62
C PRO A 105 -33.13 -10.28 -4.82
N LYS A 106 -33.10 -11.57 -5.15
CA LYS A 106 -33.88 -12.14 -6.25
C LYS A 106 -35.35 -11.89 -5.93
N ARG A 107 -35.97 -10.93 -6.64
CA ARG A 107 -37.39 -10.59 -6.46
C ARG A 107 -38.22 -11.87 -6.60
N PRO A 108 -39.19 -12.13 -5.71
CA PRO A 108 -40.03 -13.31 -5.84
C PRO A 108 -40.77 -13.24 -7.18
N ILE A 109 -40.64 -14.29 -7.99
CA ILE A 109 -41.42 -14.43 -9.22
C ILE A 109 -42.86 -14.63 -8.75
N LEU A 110 -43.72 -13.62 -8.94
CA LEU A 110 -45.14 -13.77 -8.70
C LEU A 110 -45.67 -14.81 -9.68
N SER A 111 -45.85 -16.06 -9.22
CA SER A 111 -46.50 -17.09 -10.01
C SER A 111 -47.99 -16.75 -10.08
N LEU A 112 -48.43 -16.13 -11.17
CA LEU A 112 -49.87 -16.07 -11.43
C LEU A 112 -50.38 -17.49 -11.64
N LYS A 113 -51.19 -17.98 -10.70
CA LYS A 113 -51.98 -19.21 -10.86
C LYS A 113 -52.89 -19.01 -12.07
N ARG A 114 -52.61 -19.71 -13.17
CA ARG A 114 -53.51 -19.80 -14.32
C ARG A 114 -54.85 -20.35 -13.83
N ALA A 115 -55.92 -19.56 -13.97
CA ALA A 115 -57.26 -19.97 -13.60
C ALA A 115 -57.64 -21.25 -14.36
N LYS A 116 -58.06 -22.27 -13.61
CA LYS A 116 -58.50 -23.57 -14.11
C LYS A 116 -59.99 -23.49 -14.37
N GLY A 117 -60.39 -23.42 -15.65
CA GLY A 117 -61.79 -23.54 -16.04
C GLY A 117 -62.20 -22.63 -17.19
N LEU A 118 -61.92 -23.05 -18.43
CA LEU A 118 -62.82 -22.79 -19.54
C LEU A 118 -63.01 -24.13 -20.24
N SER A 119 -64.22 -24.67 -20.11
CA SER A 119 -64.64 -25.95 -20.65
C SER A 119 -64.53 -25.97 -22.17
N LYS A 120 -64.05 -27.09 -22.72
CA LYS A 120 -64.33 -27.48 -24.10
C LYS A 120 -65.01 -28.84 -24.03
N ASN A 121 -66.33 -28.83 -24.04
CA ASN A 121 -67.11 -29.99 -24.48
C ASN A 121 -67.59 -29.70 -25.91
N ALA A 122 -67.39 -30.71 -26.76
CA ALA A 122 -68.13 -31.14 -27.96
C ALA A 122 -69.19 -30.17 -28.54
N VAL A 123 -69.29 -29.95 -29.85
CA VAL A 123 -69.26 -30.87 -31.01
C VAL A 123 -68.73 -30.13 -32.23
#